data_AF-A0A078L1S5-F1
#
_entry.id   AF-A0A078L1S5-F1
#
_cell.length_a   1.000
_cell.length_b   1.000
_cell.length_c   1.000
_cell.angle_alpha   90.00
_cell.angle_beta   90.00
_cell.angle_gamma   90.00
#
_symmetry.space_group_name_H-M   'P 1'
#
loop_
_entity.id
_entity.type
_entity.pdbx_description
1 polymer ?
#
loop_
_entity_poly.entity_id
_entity_poly.type
_entity_poly.pdbx_seq_one_letter_code
_entity_poly.pdbx_strand_id
1 'polypeptide(L)'
;MRNSIIEIYLKQCSKPRAFKQKRLVKDFKAALVKVNTFKELHSLLSQYIDKELEEKSGEDCAFFGATDFFHTLKEWKETLDAEHQRALIIHNKLIEFNPPKDSSALVAFILSLLDDPKSLLHQRTSSLLTYLNLPHLEKTLSYLDSLAEAPWPQNLRQGDYLAIKPVTADHAKCLKHLNNNCAVFNVHNIHCDHANSILQAVLMIFEDLELDSLLSLDPINDELESDDELSTSACCCWPF
;
A
#
# COMPACT_ATOMS: atom_id res chain seq x y z
N MET A 1 3.41 3.79 -6.83
CA MET A 1 3.42 3.24 -5.47
C MET A 1 3.67 1.75 -5.55
N ARG A 2 4.85 1.30 -5.12
CA ARG A 2 5.15 -0.15 -5.07
C ARG A 2 4.28 -0.81 -4.00
N ASN A 3 4.05 -2.12 -4.14
CA ASN A 3 3.32 -2.90 -3.13
C ASN A 3 1.93 -2.32 -2.81
N SER A 4 1.28 -1.67 -3.79
CA SER A 4 -0.03 -1.06 -3.63
C SER A 4 -1.14 -1.94 -4.21
N ILE A 5 -2.35 -1.82 -3.68
CA ILE A 5 -3.53 -2.50 -4.23
C ILE A 5 -3.84 -2.05 -5.67
N ILE A 6 -3.37 -0.87 -6.06
CA ILE A 6 -3.44 -0.35 -7.43
C ILE A 6 -2.74 -1.32 -8.39
N GLU A 7 -1.56 -1.86 -8.03
CA GLU A 7 -0.86 -2.85 -8.86
C GLU A 7 -1.65 -4.15 -9.02
N ILE A 8 -2.33 -4.59 -7.96
CA ILE A 8 -3.18 -5.77 -7.98
C ILE A 8 -4.36 -5.52 -8.93
N TYR A 9 -5.04 -4.39 -8.80
CA TYR A 9 -6.18 -4.03 -9.63
C TYR A 9 -5.77 -3.89 -11.11
N LEU A 10 -4.64 -3.26 -11.41
CA LEU A 10 -4.10 -3.16 -12.77
C LEU A 10 -3.86 -4.54 -13.42
N LYS A 11 -3.36 -5.51 -12.64
CA LYS A 11 -3.14 -6.89 -13.08
C LYS A 11 -4.46 -7.66 -13.26
N GLN A 12 -5.41 -7.46 -12.35
CA GLN A 12 -6.70 -8.15 -12.35
C GLN A 12 -7.71 -7.58 -13.36
N CYS A 13 -7.54 -6.34 -13.82
CA CYS A 13 -8.31 -5.80 -14.93
C CYS A 13 -8.14 -6.69 -16.17
N SER A 14 -9.16 -7.52 -16.40
CA SER A 14 -9.21 -8.56 -17.42
C SER A 14 -9.07 -8.00 -18.84
N LYS A 15 -8.77 -8.88 -19.81
CA LYS A 15 -8.81 -8.52 -21.24
C LYS A 15 -10.28 -8.52 -21.68
N PRO A 16 -10.91 -7.36 -21.92
CA PRO A 16 -12.30 -7.32 -22.28
C PRO A 16 -12.55 -7.94 -23.66
N ARG A 17 -13.69 -8.63 -23.81
CA ARG A 17 -14.08 -9.30 -25.05
C ARG A 17 -14.67 -8.32 -26.07
N ALA A 18 -15.43 -7.31 -25.62
CA ALA A 18 -16.09 -6.34 -26.48
C ALA A 18 -15.27 -5.06 -26.70
N PHE A 19 -15.42 -4.40 -27.86
CA PHE A 19 -14.67 -3.17 -28.20
C PHE A 19 -14.96 -1.98 -27.28
N LYS A 20 -16.24 -1.72 -26.94
CA LYS A 20 -16.62 -0.65 -26.00
C LYS A 20 -15.95 -0.84 -24.62
N GLN A 21 -15.92 -2.07 -24.13
CA GLN A 21 -15.23 -2.43 -22.88
C GLN A 21 -13.71 -2.27 -22.98
N LYS A 22 -13.09 -2.55 -24.13
CA LYS A 22 -11.64 -2.29 -24.34
C LYS A 22 -11.28 -0.84 -24.08
N ARG A 23 -12.11 0.09 -24.57
CA ARG A 23 -11.91 1.52 -24.30
C ARG A 23 -12.11 1.83 -22.82
N LEU A 24 -13.21 1.38 -22.23
CA LEU A 24 -13.51 1.66 -20.82
C LEU A 24 -12.46 1.11 -19.85
N VAL A 25 -11.98 -0.12 -20.06
CA VAL A 25 -10.89 -0.71 -19.28
C VAL A 25 -9.57 0.05 -19.50
N LYS A 26 -9.28 0.48 -20.73
CA LYS A 26 -8.08 1.28 -21.03
C LYS A 26 -8.11 2.63 -20.29
N ASP A 27 -9.25 3.32 -20.35
CA ASP A 27 -9.45 4.61 -19.70
C ASP A 27 -9.39 4.46 -18.17
N PHE A 28 -9.99 3.39 -17.63
CA PHE A 28 -9.91 3.04 -16.20
C PHE A 28 -8.47 2.79 -15.77
N LYS A 29 -7.69 1.97 -16.49
CA LYS A 29 -6.27 1.73 -16.20
C LYS A 29 -5.46 3.02 -16.20
N ALA A 30 -5.69 3.89 -17.17
CA ALA A 30 -5.00 5.17 -17.29
C ALA A 30 -5.36 6.16 -16.16
N ALA A 31 -6.56 6.08 -15.60
CA ALA A 31 -6.95 6.84 -14.42
C ALA A 31 -6.39 6.21 -13.13
N LEU A 32 -6.42 4.87 -13.05
CA LEU A 32 -5.98 4.11 -11.87
C LEU A 32 -4.50 4.33 -11.54
N VAL A 33 -3.63 4.47 -12.55
CA VAL A 33 -2.19 4.78 -12.32
C VAL A 33 -1.94 6.17 -11.72
N LYS A 34 -2.93 7.07 -11.76
CA LYS A 34 -2.83 8.43 -11.20
C LYS A 34 -3.34 8.52 -9.76
N VAL A 35 -3.95 7.46 -9.26
CA VAL A 35 -4.48 7.39 -7.90
C VAL A 35 -3.32 7.30 -6.93
N ASN A 36 -3.32 8.19 -5.94
CA ASN A 36 -2.32 8.23 -4.88
C ASN A 36 -2.95 8.12 -3.49
N THR A 37 -4.27 8.28 -3.34
CA THR A 37 -4.92 8.17 -2.03
C THR A 37 -6.10 7.21 -2.06
N PHE A 38 -6.45 6.67 -0.89
CA PHE A 38 -7.66 5.85 -0.72
C PHE A 38 -8.91 6.56 -1.24
N LYS A 39 -9.06 7.85 -0.92
CA LYS A 39 -10.21 8.66 -1.34
C LYS A 39 -10.30 8.79 -2.86
N GLU A 40 -9.18 8.99 -3.53
CA GLU A 40 -9.12 9.03 -5.00
C GLU A 40 -9.50 7.68 -5.61
N LEU A 41 -9.01 6.56 -5.06
CA LEU A 41 -9.36 5.23 -5.54
C LEU A 41 -10.86 4.97 -5.40
N HIS A 42 -11.40 5.24 -4.22
CA HIS A 42 -12.82 5.07 -3.95
C HIS A 42 -13.67 5.94 -4.88
N SER A 43 -13.29 7.21 -5.08
CA SER A 43 -13.97 8.11 -6.03
C SER A 43 -13.91 7.58 -7.46
N LEU A 44 -12.75 7.08 -7.89
CA LEU A 44 -12.57 6.52 -9.24
C LEU A 44 -13.49 5.30 -9.45
N LEU A 45 -13.56 4.39 -8.49
CA LEU A 45 -14.44 3.22 -8.58
C LEU A 45 -15.91 3.64 -8.65
N SER A 46 -16.35 4.56 -7.80
CA SER A 46 -17.73 5.08 -7.84
C SER A 46 -18.05 5.70 -9.20
N GLN A 47 -17.17 6.57 -9.72
CA GLN A 47 -17.39 7.21 -11.04
C GLN A 47 -17.58 6.21 -12.17
N TYR A 48 -16.86 5.08 -12.16
CA TYR A 48 -17.01 4.05 -13.20
C TYR A 48 -18.22 3.15 -12.96
N ILE A 49 -18.59 2.88 -11.70
CA ILE A 49 -19.81 2.14 -11.36
C ILE A 49 -21.05 2.96 -11.74
N ASP A 50 -21.06 4.27 -11.49
CA ASP A 50 -22.19 5.15 -11.81
C ASP A 50 -22.42 5.27 -13.33
N LYS A 51 -21.34 5.28 -14.12
CA LYS A 51 -21.42 5.21 -15.60
C LYS A 51 -22.14 3.97 -16.11
N GLU A 52 -22.05 2.83 -15.40
CA GLU A 52 -22.81 1.61 -15.74
C GLU A 52 -24.32 1.88 -15.66
N LEU A 53 -24.77 2.63 -14.65
CA LEU A 53 -26.18 2.94 -14.41
C LEU A 53 -26.73 3.88 -15.49
N GLU A 54 -25.94 4.87 -15.90
CA GLU A 54 -26.30 5.78 -16.99
C GLU A 54 -26.43 5.02 -18.32
N GLU A 55 -25.48 4.13 -18.64
CA GLU A 55 -25.51 3.35 -19.89
C GLU A 55 -26.68 2.35 -19.94
N LYS A 56 -27.04 1.72 -18.82
CA LYS A 56 -28.20 0.80 -18.75
C LYS A 56 -29.56 1.50 -18.86
N SER A 57 -29.62 2.80 -18.57
CA SER A 57 -30.86 3.58 -18.69
C SER A 57 -31.21 3.98 -20.13
N GLY A 58 -30.26 3.85 -21.07
CA GLY A 58 -30.39 4.31 -22.44
C GLY A 58 -30.67 3.25 -23.51
N GLU A 59 -30.28 1.98 -23.33
CA GLU A 59 -30.43 0.94 -24.36
C GLU A 59 -30.72 -0.45 -23.74
N ASP A 60 -31.86 -1.03 -24.13
CA ASP A 60 -32.39 -2.35 -23.75
C ASP A 60 -31.61 -3.52 -24.40
N CYS A 61 -30.28 -3.42 -24.44
CA CYS A 61 -29.41 -4.46 -24.97
C CYS A 61 -28.73 -5.19 -23.83
N ALA A 62 -29.17 -6.43 -23.56
CA ALA A 62 -28.53 -7.31 -22.60
C ALA A 62 -27.07 -7.59 -22.99
N PHE A 63 -26.13 -6.83 -22.42
CA PHE A 63 -24.69 -7.00 -22.60
C PHE A 63 -24.19 -8.21 -21.79
N PHE A 64 -24.23 -9.39 -22.39
CA PHE A 64 -23.55 -10.59 -21.87
C PHE A 64 -22.03 -10.40 -21.93
N GLY A 65 -21.46 -9.79 -20.89
CA GLY A 65 -20.00 -9.64 -20.71
C GLY A 65 -19.55 -8.29 -20.13
N ALA A 66 -20.41 -7.27 -20.06
CA ALA A 66 -20.11 -6.02 -19.32
C ALA A 66 -20.28 -6.23 -17.81
N THR A 67 -21.11 -7.21 -17.46
CA THR A 67 -21.36 -7.71 -16.12
C THR A 67 -20.07 -8.02 -15.37
N ASP A 68 -19.08 -8.68 -15.99
CA ASP A 68 -17.87 -9.11 -15.27
C ASP A 68 -16.99 -7.94 -14.83
N PHE A 69 -16.79 -6.92 -15.68
CA PHE A 69 -15.94 -5.78 -15.32
C PHE A 69 -16.55 -4.92 -14.21
N PHE A 70 -17.81 -4.51 -14.36
CA PHE A 70 -18.47 -3.69 -13.35
C PHE A 70 -18.74 -4.46 -12.05
N HIS A 71 -18.96 -5.78 -12.13
CA HIS A 71 -19.02 -6.63 -10.95
C HIS A 71 -17.70 -6.63 -10.19
N THR A 72 -16.56 -6.82 -10.89
CA THR A 72 -15.23 -6.71 -10.27
C THR A 72 -15.00 -5.33 -9.63
N LEU A 73 -15.41 -4.23 -10.29
CA LEU A 73 -15.29 -2.90 -9.68
C LEU A 73 -16.11 -2.77 -8.40
N LYS A 74 -17.32 -3.35 -8.35
CA LYS A 74 -18.17 -3.36 -7.15
C LYS A 74 -17.54 -4.17 -6.03
N GLU A 75 -17.03 -5.37 -6.31
CA GLU A 75 -16.32 -6.20 -5.33
C GLU A 75 -15.10 -5.49 -4.75
N TRP A 76 -14.31 -4.80 -5.60
CA TRP A 76 -13.19 -3.99 -5.15
C TRP A 76 -13.64 -2.85 -4.26
N LYS A 77 -14.70 -2.13 -4.64
CA LYS A 77 -15.25 -1.04 -3.83
C LYS A 77 -15.74 -1.54 -2.47
N GLU A 78 -16.49 -2.63 -2.44
CA GLU A 78 -16.97 -3.26 -1.20
C GLU A 78 -15.81 -3.69 -0.29
N THR A 79 -14.73 -4.23 -0.88
CA THR A 79 -13.52 -4.60 -0.15
C THR A 79 -12.85 -3.35 0.47
N LEU A 80 -12.69 -2.28 -0.31
CA LEU A 80 -12.13 -1.01 0.17
C LEU A 80 -12.97 -0.40 1.30
N ASP A 81 -14.29 -0.41 1.15
CA ASP A 81 -15.22 0.08 2.17
C ASP A 81 -15.06 -0.71 3.47
N ALA A 82 -15.00 -2.05 3.38
CA ALA A 82 -14.79 -2.91 4.54
C ALA A 82 -13.42 -2.69 5.21
N GLU A 83 -12.36 -2.49 4.43
CA GLU A 83 -11.03 -2.19 4.97
C GLU A 83 -10.98 -0.83 5.66
N HIS A 84 -11.58 0.20 5.06
CA HIS A 84 -11.66 1.53 5.65
C HIS A 84 -12.45 1.54 6.96
N GLN A 85 -13.61 0.86 6.99
CA GLN A 85 -14.38 0.70 8.23
C GLN A 85 -13.57 -0.02 9.32
N ARG A 86 -12.83 -1.07 8.95
CA ARG A 86 -11.94 -1.78 9.89
C ARG A 86 -10.83 -0.87 10.42
N ALA A 87 -10.23 -0.06 9.55
CA ALA A 87 -9.22 0.92 9.94
C ALA A 87 -9.77 1.93 10.94
N LEU A 88 -10.97 2.48 10.71
CA LEU A 88 -11.63 3.41 11.63
C LEU A 88 -11.89 2.78 13.01
N ILE A 89 -12.40 1.55 13.04
CA ILE A 89 -12.66 0.82 14.30
C ILE A 89 -11.35 0.63 15.08
N ILE A 90 -10.28 0.19 14.40
CA ILE A 90 -8.98 -0.05 15.02
C ILE A 90 -8.36 1.26 15.48
N HIS A 91 -8.44 2.31 14.68
CA HIS A 91 -7.94 3.64 15.02
C HIS A 91 -8.59 4.15 16.32
N ASN A 92 -9.93 4.09 16.42
CA ASN A 92 -10.64 4.48 17.64
C ASN A 92 -10.24 3.60 18.84
N LYS A 93 -10.14 2.27 18.64
CA LYS A 93 -9.68 1.34 19.66
C LYS A 93 -8.28 1.69 20.17
N LEU A 94 -7.36 2.07 19.29
CA LEU A 94 -5.98 2.44 19.64
C LEU A 94 -5.90 3.80 20.36
N ILE A 95 -6.79 4.75 20.05
CA ILE A 95 -6.88 6.03 20.78
C ILE A 95 -7.44 5.83 22.19
N GLU A 96 -8.47 5.00 22.33
CA GLU A 96 -9.07 4.69 23.64
C GLU A 96 -8.15 3.82 24.50
N PHE A 97 -7.23 3.10 23.86
CA PHE A 97 -6.23 2.31 24.53
C PHE A 97 -5.21 3.21 25.22
N ASN A 98 -4.93 2.94 26.50
CA ASN A 98 -3.85 3.59 27.24
C ASN A 98 -2.66 2.62 27.32
N PRO A 99 -1.80 2.56 26.28
CA PRO A 99 -0.70 1.62 26.24
C PRO A 99 0.28 1.85 27.39
N PRO A 100 0.91 0.79 27.92
CA PRO A 100 2.04 0.94 28.81
C PRO A 100 3.18 1.74 28.15
N LYS A 101 4.08 2.26 28.99
CA LYS A 101 4.89 3.44 28.67
C LYS A 101 5.70 3.30 27.38
N ASP A 102 6.34 2.16 27.15
CA ASP A 102 7.26 1.98 26.01
C ASP A 102 6.54 1.53 24.73
N SER A 103 5.37 0.90 24.85
CA SER A 103 4.51 0.51 23.73
C SER A 103 3.67 1.67 23.21
N SER A 104 3.56 2.77 23.97
CA SER A 104 2.92 4.01 23.51
C SER A 104 3.50 4.56 22.21
N ALA A 105 4.82 4.43 22.01
CA ALA A 105 5.47 4.84 20.78
C ALA A 105 5.07 3.98 19.57
N LEU A 106 4.90 2.66 19.77
CA LEU A 106 4.41 1.78 18.71
C LEU A 106 2.96 2.12 18.35
N VAL A 107 2.11 2.37 19.34
CA VAL A 107 0.72 2.80 19.11
C VAL A 107 0.66 4.13 18.36
N ALA A 108 1.43 5.13 18.80
CA ALA A 108 1.51 6.41 18.12
C ALA A 108 2.02 6.27 16.67
N PHE A 109 3.01 5.40 16.45
CA PHE A 109 3.55 5.13 15.12
C PHE A 109 2.51 4.45 14.22
N ILE A 110 1.77 3.45 14.73
CA ILE A 110 0.66 2.81 14.01
C ILE A 110 -0.43 3.83 13.66
N LEU A 111 -0.82 4.69 14.60
CA LEU A 111 -1.81 5.74 14.35
C LEU A 111 -1.35 6.68 13.23
N SER A 112 -0.10 7.15 13.30
CA SER A 112 0.47 8.01 12.25
C SER A 112 0.48 7.34 10.87
N LEU A 113 0.71 6.02 10.83
CA LEU A 113 0.67 5.24 9.61
C LEU A 113 -0.77 5.16 9.07
N LEU A 114 -1.76 4.87 9.92
CA LEU A 114 -3.16 4.78 9.53
C LEU A 114 -3.75 6.13 9.10
N ASP A 115 -3.22 7.24 9.61
CA ASP A 115 -3.59 8.60 9.21
C ASP A 115 -3.00 9.01 7.85
N ASP A 116 -1.97 8.31 7.35
CA ASP A 116 -1.41 8.58 6.03
C ASP A 116 -2.42 8.19 4.93
N PRO A 117 -2.81 9.11 4.03
CA PRO A 117 -3.79 8.84 2.96
C PRO A 117 -3.41 7.71 1.99
N LYS A 118 -2.13 7.35 1.92
CA LYS A 118 -1.55 6.30 1.08
C LYS A 118 -1.50 4.94 1.79
N SER A 119 -1.48 4.90 3.11
CA SER A 119 -1.27 3.64 3.84
C SER A 119 -2.37 2.61 3.59
N LEU A 120 -3.63 3.04 3.48
CA LEU A 120 -4.74 2.15 3.14
C LEU A 120 -4.66 1.59 1.72
N LEU A 121 -3.82 2.16 0.85
CA LEU A 121 -3.55 1.59 -0.48
C LEU A 121 -2.45 0.51 -0.44
N HIS A 122 -1.73 0.35 0.66
CA HIS A 122 -0.64 -0.60 0.77
C HIS A 122 -1.16 -2.04 0.96
N GLN A 123 -0.60 -3.00 0.21
CA GLN A 123 -1.07 -4.39 0.18
C GLN A 123 -1.03 -5.09 1.54
N ARG A 124 -0.13 -4.66 2.44
CA ARG A 124 0.02 -5.24 3.78
C ARG A 124 -0.92 -4.63 4.82
N THR A 125 -1.63 -3.56 4.50
CA THR A 125 -2.50 -2.89 5.46
C THR A 125 -3.63 -3.80 5.92
N SER A 126 -4.21 -4.61 5.03
CA SER A 126 -5.20 -5.63 5.40
C SER A 126 -4.70 -6.60 6.50
N SER A 127 -3.46 -7.07 6.37
CA SER A 127 -2.82 -7.95 7.35
C SER A 127 -2.57 -7.22 8.66
N LEU A 128 -2.04 -5.99 8.61
CA LEU A 128 -1.84 -5.15 9.79
C LEU A 128 -3.16 -4.96 10.56
N LEU A 129 -4.22 -4.55 9.87
CA LEU A 129 -5.54 -4.37 10.48
C LEU A 129 -6.07 -5.69 11.08
N THR A 130 -5.78 -6.83 10.44
CA THR A 130 -6.15 -8.14 10.98
C THR A 130 -5.44 -8.41 12.32
N TYR A 131 -4.13 -8.17 12.41
CA TYR A 131 -3.37 -8.34 13.65
C TYR A 131 -3.85 -7.39 14.75
N LEU A 132 -4.04 -6.11 14.44
CA LEU A 132 -4.52 -5.11 15.41
C LEU A 132 -5.94 -5.39 15.93
N ASN A 133 -6.75 -6.10 15.15
CA ASN A 133 -8.08 -6.50 15.58
C ASN A 133 -8.11 -7.75 16.48
N LEU A 134 -6.97 -8.45 16.67
CA LEU A 134 -6.93 -9.64 17.50
C LEU A 134 -7.19 -9.31 18.99
N PRO A 135 -7.86 -10.21 19.74
CA PRO A 135 -8.27 -9.94 21.13
C PRO A 135 -7.11 -9.84 22.11
N HIS A 136 -5.91 -10.29 21.74
CA HIS A 136 -4.73 -10.30 22.60
C HIS A 136 -3.75 -9.15 22.31
N LEU A 137 -4.17 -8.12 21.55
CA LEU A 137 -3.35 -6.94 21.26
C LEU A 137 -2.78 -6.31 22.55
N GLU A 138 -3.62 -6.01 23.53
CA GLU A 138 -3.19 -5.41 24.81
C GLU A 138 -2.11 -6.23 25.51
N LYS A 139 -2.34 -7.55 25.65
CA LYS A 139 -1.35 -8.46 26.24
C LYS A 139 -0.05 -8.52 25.44
N THR A 140 -0.13 -8.34 24.12
CA THR A 140 1.03 -8.33 23.21
C THR A 140 1.86 -7.06 23.41
N LEU A 141 1.20 -5.91 23.58
CA LEU A 141 1.86 -4.64 23.88
C LEU A 141 2.51 -4.65 25.26
N SER A 142 1.81 -5.19 26.28
CA SER A 142 2.39 -5.40 27.61
C SER A 142 3.56 -6.39 27.59
N TYR A 143 3.50 -7.42 26.74
CA TYR A 143 4.61 -8.35 26.55
C TYR A 143 5.84 -7.63 25.96
N LEU A 144 5.67 -6.79 24.93
CA LEU A 144 6.77 -6.00 24.37
C LEU A 144 7.44 -5.12 25.42
N ASP A 145 6.65 -4.47 26.27
CA ASP A 145 7.17 -3.61 27.34
C ASP A 145 7.87 -4.39 28.47
N SER A 146 7.59 -5.69 28.59
CA SER A 146 8.27 -6.57 29.56
C SER A 146 9.62 -7.09 29.07
N LEU A 147 9.95 -6.91 27.79
CA LEU A 147 11.18 -7.42 27.21
C LEU A 147 12.39 -6.65 27.71
N ALA A 148 13.44 -7.40 28.09
CA ALA A 148 14.73 -6.81 28.38
C ALA A 148 15.35 -6.21 27.11
N GLU A 149 16.10 -5.12 27.28
CA GLU A 149 16.84 -4.52 26.18
C GLU A 149 17.93 -5.47 25.69
N ALA A 150 17.82 -5.86 24.42
CA ALA A 150 18.81 -6.69 23.75
C ALA A 150 19.92 -5.81 23.17
N PRO A 151 21.18 -6.30 23.15
CA PRO A 151 22.25 -5.61 22.45
C PRO A 151 21.92 -5.47 20.97
N TRP A 152 22.32 -4.35 20.35
CA TRP A 152 22.12 -4.16 18.92
C TRP A 152 22.99 -5.13 18.12
N PRO A 153 22.47 -5.78 17.06
CA PRO A 153 23.26 -6.73 16.29
C PRO A 153 24.42 -6.05 15.56
N GLN A 154 25.60 -6.67 15.58
CA GLN A 154 26.82 -6.10 14.97
C GLN A 154 26.98 -6.43 13.48
N ASN A 155 26.49 -7.57 13.03
CA ASN A 155 26.72 -8.11 11.68
C ASN A 155 25.41 -8.13 10.87
N LEU A 156 24.80 -6.95 10.71
CA LEU A 156 23.55 -6.79 9.97
C LEU A 156 23.80 -6.90 8.47
N ARG A 157 22.96 -7.69 7.79
CA ARG A 157 23.00 -7.83 6.33
C ARG A 157 22.15 -6.74 5.69
N GLN A 158 22.51 -6.37 4.47
CA GLN A 158 21.65 -5.53 3.64
C GLN A 158 20.30 -6.24 3.44
N GLY A 159 19.21 -5.55 3.76
CA GLY A 159 17.85 -6.08 3.72
C GLY A 159 17.31 -6.59 5.06
N ASP A 160 18.12 -6.63 6.12
CA ASP A 160 17.60 -6.89 7.47
C ASP A 160 16.84 -5.65 7.98
N TYR A 161 15.67 -5.83 8.61
CA TYR A 161 14.92 -4.70 9.20
C TYR A 161 15.75 -3.88 10.17
N LEU A 162 16.61 -4.54 10.96
CA LEU A 162 17.47 -3.89 11.94
C LEU A 162 18.65 -3.14 11.29
N ALA A 163 18.90 -3.35 9.99
CA ALA A 163 19.85 -2.56 9.20
C ALA A 163 19.25 -1.23 8.72
N ILE A 164 17.93 -1.06 8.83
CA ILE A 164 17.25 0.18 8.43
C ILE A 164 17.67 1.31 9.37
N LYS A 165 18.07 2.45 8.79
CA LYS A 165 18.37 3.65 9.56
C LYS A 165 17.05 4.30 10.00
N PRO A 166 16.83 4.55 11.30
CA PRO A 166 15.59 5.18 11.74
C PRO A 166 15.47 6.62 11.22
N VAL A 167 14.27 6.96 10.76
CA VAL A 167 13.91 8.29 10.24
C VAL A 167 13.40 9.19 11.36
N THR A 168 12.62 8.63 12.30
CA THR A 168 12.02 9.33 13.44
C THR A 168 12.36 8.63 14.76
N ALA A 169 12.13 9.31 15.89
CA ALA A 169 12.33 8.72 17.21
C ALA A 169 11.41 7.52 17.47
N ASP A 170 10.16 7.57 16.99
CA ASP A 170 9.21 6.47 17.16
C ASP A 170 9.53 5.29 16.23
N HIS A 171 10.04 5.56 15.02
CA HIS A 171 10.61 4.52 14.16
C HIS A 171 11.80 3.82 14.84
N ALA A 172 12.71 4.58 15.46
CA ALA A 172 13.84 4.00 16.22
C ALA A 172 13.36 3.09 17.37
N LYS A 173 12.31 3.49 18.10
CA LYS A 173 11.71 2.67 19.16
C LYS A 173 11.05 1.40 18.61
N CYS A 174 10.38 1.48 17.46
CA CYS A 174 9.81 0.30 16.81
C CYS A 174 10.89 -0.71 16.39
N LEU A 175 12.01 -0.23 15.84
CA LEU A 175 13.16 -1.09 15.53
C LEU A 175 13.78 -1.70 16.79
N LYS A 176 13.87 -0.94 17.89
CA LYS A 176 14.31 -1.46 19.19
C LYS A 176 13.38 -2.56 19.72
N HIS A 177 12.06 -2.35 19.65
CA HIS A 177 11.07 -3.37 20.02
C HIS A 177 11.20 -4.63 19.16
N LEU A 178 11.44 -4.48 17.86
CA LEU A 178 11.71 -5.61 16.98
C LEU A 178 12.98 -6.36 17.38
N ASN A 179 14.08 -5.65 17.66
CA ASN A 179 15.33 -6.27 18.12
C ASN A 179 15.13 -7.08 19.40
N ASN A 180 14.47 -6.47 20.40
CA ASN A 180 14.19 -7.12 21.67
C ASN A 180 13.32 -8.38 21.49
N ASN A 181 12.27 -8.31 20.66
CA ASN A 181 11.41 -9.45 20.37
C ASN A 181 12.16 -10.56 19.62
N CYS A 182 13.00 -10.22 18.65
CA CYS A 182 13.83 -11.17 17.92
C CYS A 182 14.84 -11.88 18.83
N ALA A 183 15.42 -11.18 19.81
CA ALA A 183 16.41 -11.76 20.73
C ALA A 183 15.84 -12.87 21.62
N VAL A 184 14.52 -12.86 21.88
CA VAL A 184 13.82 -13.88 22.69
C VAL A 184 12.82 -14.69 21.86
N PHE A 185 13.01 -14.73 20.54
CA PHE A 185 12.01 -15.29 19.63
C PHE A 185 11.62 -16.72 20.00
N ASN A 186 10.31 -16.93 20.14
CA ASN A 186 9.74 -18.24 20.41
C ASN A 186 8.37 -18.36 19.72
N VAL A 187 8.31 -19.20 18.67
CA VAL A 187 7.11 -19.43 17.87
C VAL A 187 5.93 -20.01 18.68
N HIS A 188 6.20 -20.64 19.83
CA HIS A 188 5.15 -21.15 20.72
C HIS A 188 4.57 -20.07 21.65
N ASN A 189 5.21 -18.90 21.74
CA ASN A 189 4.67 -17.76 22.46
C ASN A 189 3.83 -16.91 21.49
N ILE A 190 2.51 -17.00 21.63
CA ILE A 190 1.55 -16.25 20.81
C ILE A 190 1.80 -14.73 20.83
N HIS A 191 2.27 -14.17 21.94
CA HIS A 191 2.58 -12.75 22.04
C HIS A 191 3.85 -12.39 21.29
N CYS A 192 4.84 -13.27 21.25
CA CYS A 192 6.06 -13.07 20.48
C CYS A 192 5.78 -13.08 18.96
N ASP A 193 5.03 -14.09 18.50
CA ASP A 193 4.64 -14.22 17.09
C ASP A 193 3.74 -13.07 16.64
N HIS A 194 2.76 -12.70 17.47
CA HIS A 194 1.87 -11.58 17.18
C HIS A 194 2.60 -10.23 17.17
N ALA A 195 3.47 -9.97 18.15
CA ALA A 195 4.29 -8.77 18.18
C ALA A 195 5.18 -8.67 16.94
N ASN A 196 5.80 -9.78 16.53
CA ASN A 196 6.60 -9.85 15.32
C ASN A 196 5.77 -9.51 14.07
N SER A 197 4.56 -10.07 13.96
CA SER A 197 3.64 -9.82 12.85
C SER A 197 3.25 -8.34 12.75
N ILE A 198 2.93 -7.68 13.87
CA ILE A 198 2.63 -6.25 13.92
C ILE A 198 3.85 -5.42 13.52
N LEU A 199 4.99 -5.64 14.20
CA LEU A 199 6.20 -4.82 14.01
C LEU A 199 6.70 -4.91 12.57
N GLN A 200 6.78 -6.11 11.99
CA GLN A 200 7.20 -6.28 10.61
C GLN A 200 6.21 -5.63 9.63
N ALA A 201 4.89 -5.79 9.83
CA ALA A 201 3.90 -5.18 8.95
C ALA A 201 4.01 -3.64 8.96
N VAL A 202 4.10 -3.04 10.15
CA VAL A 202 4.22 -1.59 10.31
C VAL A 202 5.50 -1.05 9.69
N LEU A 203 6.65 -1.69 9.96
CA LEU A 203 7.94 -1.25 9.44
C LEU A 203 8.01 -1.37 7.90
N MET A 204 7.47 -2.45 7.32
CA MET A 204 7.39 -2.58 5.86
C MET A 204 6.54 -1.50 5.21
N ILE A 205 5.33 -1.27 5.74
CA ILE A 205 4.45 -0.23 5.17
C ILE A 205 5.13 1.13 5.26
N PHE A 206 5.74 1.46 6.41
CA PHE A 206 6.45 2.71 6.59
C PHE A 206 7.61 2.88 5.61
N GLU A 207 8.46 1.87 5.47
CA GLU A 207 9.61 1.91 4.55
C GLU A 207 9.17 2.09 3.09
N ASP A 208 8.14 1.38 2.65
CA ASP A 208 7.63 1.51 1.28
C ASP A 208 7.03 2.90 1.02
N LEU A 209 6.34 3.49 2.00
CA LEU A 209 5.76 4.85 1.88
C LEU A 209 6.83 5.96 1.89
N GLU A 210 7.85 5.84 2.74
CA GLU A 210 8.97 6.78 2.78
C GLU A 210 9.83 6.69 1.51
N LEU A 211 10.10 5.47 1.02
CA LEU A 211 10.84 5.26 -0.22
C LEU A 211 10.11 5.88 -1.41
N ASP A 212 8.78 5.68 -1.51
CA ASP A 212 7.97 6.30 -2.55
C ASP A 212 7.98 7.83 -2.44
N SER A 213 8.05 8.39 -1.23
CA SER A 213 8.15 9.84 -1.02
C SER A 213 9.49 10.39 -1.52
N LEU A 214 10.60 9.68 -1.25
CA LEU A 214 11.93 10.05 -1.74
C LEU A 214 12.05 9.93 -3.27
N LEU A 215 11.46 8.89 -3.87
CA LEU A 215 11.47 8.68 -5.33
C LEU A 215 10.54 9.64 -6.09
N SER A 216 9.61 10.30 -5.41
CA SER A 216 8.69 11.26 -6.02
C SER A 216 9.27 12.67 -6.20
N LEU A 217 10.49 12.93 -5.71
CA LEU A 217 11.11 14.26 -5.68
C LEU A 217 11.96 14.63 -6.90
N ASP A 218 12.06 13.77 -7.93
CA ASP A 218 12.76 14.10 -9.17
C ASP A 218 11.81 14.18 -10.37
N PRO A 219 11.35 15.38 -10.80
CA PRO A 219 11.20 15.62 -12.22
C PRO A 219 12.62 15.81 -12.77
N ILE A 220 13.17 14.78 -13.40
CA ILE A 220 14.27 15.01 -14.35
C ILE A 220 13.66 15.91 -15.42
N ASN A 221 14.02 17.19 -15.32
CA ASN A 221 13.81 18.20 -16.34
C ASN A 221 14.75 17.80 -17.47
N ASP A 222 14.33 16.85 -18.31
CA ASP A 222 14.95 16.66 -19.61
C ASP A 222 14.53 17.88 -20.44
N GLU A 223 15.33 18.93 -20.29
CA GLU A 223 15.35 20.07 -21.17
C GLU A 223 15.49 19.57 -22.61
N LEU A 224 14.50 19.97 -23.39
CA LEU A 224 14.55 20.15 -24.83
C LEU A 224 15.96 20.56 -25.32
N GLU A 225 16.72 19.63 -25.86
CA GLU A 225 17.61 19.93 -26.99
C GLU A 225 16.86 19.64 -28.27
N SER A 226 16.14 20.66 -28.72
CA SER A 226 15.79 20.86 -30.11
C SER A 226 17.06 21.24 -30.87
N ASP A 227 17.60 20.32 -31.66
CA ASP A 227 18.41 20.66 -32.83
C ASP A 227 17.71 20.13 -34.08
N ASP A 228 16.83 20.99 -34.59
CA ASP A 228 16.42 21.01 -35.99
C ASP A 228 17.54 21.76 -36.74
N GLU A 229 18.29 21.08 -37.62
CA GLU A 229 18.73 21.67 -38.89
C GLU A 229 19.25 20.59 -39.86
N LEU A 230 18.38 20.24 -40.81
CA LEU A 230 18.62 20.12 -42.26
C LEU A 230 19.96 19.57 -42.74
N SER A 231 19.92 18.54 -43.60
CA SER A 231 20.32 18.68 -45.02
C SER A 231 20.46 17.32 -45.75
N THR A 232 19.56 17.13 -46.74
CA THR A 232 19.72 16.48 -48.05
C THR A 232 20.49 15.16 -48.24
N SER A 233 19.76 14.15 -48.73
CA SER A 233 20.00 13.46 -50.03
C SER A 233 21.45 13.31 -50.51
N ALA A 234 21.93 12.06 -50.59
CA ALA A 234 22.54 11.52 -51.81
C ALA A 234 22.64 9.99 -51.78
N CYS A 235 22.12 9.37 -52.84
CA CYS A 235 22.52 8.04 -53.33
C CYS A 235 24.05 7.91 -53.36
N CYS A 236 24.58 6.74 -52.99
CA CYS A 236 25.67 6.11 -53.75
C CYS A 236 25.72 4.61 -53.52
N CYS A 237 25.73 3.91 -54.65
CA CYS A 237 26.05 2.50 -54.86
C CYS A 237 27.29 2.04 -54.09
N TRP A 238 27.31 0.78 -53.68
CA TRP A 238 28.54 0.04 -53.42
C TRP A 238 28.65 -1.13 -54.39
N PRO A 239 29.78 -1.27 -55.10
CA PRO A 239 30.09 -2.42 -55.94
C PRO A 239 30.92 -3.46 -55.17
N PHE A 240 30.89 -4.69 -55.72
CA PHE A 240 31.66 -5.90 -55.40
C PHE A 240 31.12 -6.80 -54.29
#